data_AF-A0A097H0S6-F1
#
_entry.id   AF-A0A097H0S6-F1
#
_cell.length_a   1.000
_cell.length_b   1.000
_cell.length_c   1.000
_cell.angle_alpha   90.00
_cell.angle_beta   90.00
_cell.angle_gamma   90.00
#
_symmetry.space_group_name_H-M   'P 1'
#
loop_
_entity.id
_entity.type
_entity.pdbx_description
1 polymer ?
#
loop_
_entity_poly.entity_id
_entity_poly.type
_entity_poly.pdbx_seq_one_letter_code
_entity_poly.pdbx_strand_id
1 'polypeptide(L)'
;MATLDDLKQKRDQLNARIQQVEARERAQQKKADDKAKVLVGAAILEEVKAGRFQLQDLLGVMDRFLSRPYERKAVLGEDGQGSEVLHRLTGRE
;
A
#
# COMPACT_ATOMS: atom_id res chain seq x y z
N MET A 1 30.60 -41.83 -10.02
CA MET A 1 30.06 -40.63 -10.73
C MET A 1 28.62 -40.47 -10.29
N ALA A 2 28.15 -39.25 -10.03
CA ALA A 2 26.74 -39.01 -9.72
C ALA A 2 25.88 -39.47 -10.91
N THR A 3 24.76 -40.15 -10.63
CA THR A 3 23.84 -40.58 -11.68
C THR A 3 23.06 -39.36 -12.21
N LEU A 4 22.50 -39.50 -13.42
CA LEU A 4 21.63 -38.46 -14.00
C LEU A 4 20.48 -38.09 -13.04
N ASP A 5 19.95 -39.07 -12.32
CA ASP A 5 18.83 -38.87 -11.40
C ASP A 5 19.26 -38.14 -10.13
N ASP A 6 20.46 -38.41 -9.61
CA ASP A 6 21.04 -37.64 -8.49
C ASP A 6 21.18 -36.14 -8.85
N LEU A 7 21.60 -35.85 -10.08
CA LEU A 7 21.73 -34.48 -10.58
C LEU A 7 20.37 -33.80 -10.75
N LYS A 8 19.35 -34.52 -11.23
CA LYS A 8 17.96 -34.00 -11.33
C LYS A 8 17.37 -33.71 -9.96
N GLN A 9 17.51 -34.64 -9.00
CA GLN A 9 17.02 -34.43 -7.63
C GLN A 9 17.68 -33.21 -6.99
N LYS A 10 19.00 -33.05 -7.15
CA LYS A 10 19.71 -31.89 -6.62
C LYS A 10 19.25 -30.59 -7.26
N ARG A 11 19.00 -30.57 -8.58
CA ARG A 11 18.41 -29.43 -9.29
C ARG A 11 17.04 -29.07 -8.72
N ASP A 12 16.18 -30.06 -8.53
CA ASP A 12 14.81 -29.83 -8.06
C ASP A 12 14.79 -29.30 -6.62
N GLN A 13 15.67 -29.81 -5.76
CA GLN A 13 15.88 -29.26 -4.41
C GLN A 13 16.39 -27.81 -4.44
N LEU A 14 17.34 -27.49 -5.32
CA LEU A 14 17.85 -26.12 -5.47
C LEU A 14 16.77 -25.18 -6.01
N ASN A 15 15.99 -25.61 -6.99
CA ASN A 15 14.88 -24.83 -7.54
C ASN A 15 13.82 -24.54 -6.47
N ALA A 16 13.45 -25.54 -5.67
CA ALA A 16 12.52 -25.33 -4.56
C ALA A 16 13.05 -24.31 -3.54
N ARG A 17 14.35 -24.37 -3.23
CA ARG A 17 15.00 -23.41 -2.32
C ARG A 17 15.04 -22.00 -2.90
N ILE A 18 15.34 -21.86 -4.20
CA ILE A 18 15.32 -20.58 -4.91
C ILE A 18 13.92 -19.97 -4.85
N GLN A 19 12.89 -20.75 -5.21
CA GLN A 19 11.49 -20.28 -5.14
C GLN A 19 11.09 -19.82 -3.74
N GLN A 20 11.53 -20.54 -2.70
CA GLN A 20 11.25 -20.16 -1.32
C GLN A 20 11.91 -18.84 -0.93
N VAL A 21 13.17 -18.63 -1.33
CA VAL A 21 13.90 -17.38 -1.07
C VAL A 21 13.26 -16.21 -1.82
N GLU A 22 12.96 -16.38 -3.11
CA GLU A 22 12.30 -15.35 -3.93
C GLU A 22 10.91 -14.98 -3.39
N ALA A 23 10.14 -15.96 -2.92
CA ALA A 23 8.84 -15.70 -2.30
C ALA A 23 8.98 -14.89 -1.00
N ARG A 24 10.00 -15.21 -0.19
CA ARG A 24 10.30 -14.48 1.04
C ARG A 24 10.74 -13.05 0.76
N GLU A 25 11.61 -12.85 -0.22
CA GLU A 25 12.07 -11.50 -0.62
C GLU A 25 10.90 -10.65 -1.14
N ARG A 26 10.06 -11.21 -2.01
CA ARG A 26 8.83 -10.54 -2.47
C ARG A 26 7.89 -10.17 -1.33
N ALA A 27 7.72 -11.05 -0.36
CA ALA A 27 6.89 -10.78 0.81
C ALA A 27 7.48 -9.67 1.70
N GLN A 28 8.80 -9.64 1.88
CA GLN A 28 9.49 -8.59 2.63
C GLN A 28 9.39 -7.24 1.93
N GLN A 29 9.59 -7.20 0.60
CA GLN A 29 9.43 -5.99 -0.19
C GLN A 29 8.00 -5.45 -0.10
N LYS A 30 6.99 -6.30 -0.32
CA LYS A 30 5.59 -5.90 -0.19
C LYS A 30 5.28 -5.32 1.20
N LYS A 31 5.82 -5.93 2.26
CA LYS A 31 5.64 -5.42 3.62
C LYS A 31 6.28 -4.04 3.83
N ALA A 32 7.46 -3.81 3.24
CA ALA A 32 8.12 -2.51 3.30
C ALA A 32 7.32 -1.44 2.54
N ASP A 33 6.84 -1.77 1.34
CA ASP A 33 6.02 -0.88 0.51
C ASP A 33 4.69 -0.53 1.19
N ASP A 34 4.00 -1.52 1.74
CA ASP A 34 2.73 -1.32 2.45
C ASP A 34 2.95 -0.44 3.70
N LYS A 35 4.04 -0.66 4.44
CA LYS A 35 4.42 0.20 5.58
C LYS A 35 4.67 1.63 5.14
N ALA A 36 5.38 1.85 4.03
CA ALA A 36 5.65 3.18 3.52
C ALA A 36 4.36 3.91 3.13
N LYS A 37 3.44 3.25 2.40
CA LYS A 37 2.15 3.83 2.02
C LYS A 37 1.33 4.28 3.23
N VAL A 38 1.26 3.46 4.27
CA VAL A 38 0.54 3.77 5.51
C VAL A 38 1.16 4.97 6.22
N LEU A 39 2.50 4.98 6.39
CA LEU A 39 3.19 6.07 7.09
C LEU A 39 3.10 7.40 6.33
N VAL A 40 3.25 7.37 5.01
CA VAL A 40 3.09 8.57 4.17
C VAL A 40 1.67 9.11 4.27
N GLY A 41 0.65 8.25 4.16
CA GLY A 41 -0.75 8.64 4.33
C GLY A 41 -1.01 9.27 5.70
N ALA A 42 -0.51 8.65 6.78
CA ALA A 42 -0.63 9.18 8.13
C ALA A 42 0.04 10.55 8.29
N ALA A 43 1.25 10.73 7.73
CA ALA A 43 1.95 12.01 7.76
C ALA A 43 1.17 13.12 7.06
N ILE A 44 0.62 12.86 5.86
CA ILE A 44 -0.19 13.86 5.14
C ILE A 44 -1.46 14.23 5.90
N LEU A 45 -2.12 13.27 6.55
CA LEU A 45 -3.29 13.57 7.38
C LEU A 45 -2.94 14.52 8.55
N GLU A 46 -1.79 14.31 9.20
CA GLU A 46 -1.30 15.21 10.25
C GLU A 46 -0.89 16.60 9.70
N GLU A 47 -0.32 16.68 8.49
CA GLU A 47 -0.05 17.96 7.83
C GLU A 47 -1.34 18.74 7.51
N VAL A 48 -2.42 18.05 7.11
CA VAL A 48 -3.74 18.67 6.90
C VAL A 48 -4.30 19.17 8.21
N LYS A 49 -4.25 18.34 9.25
CA LYS A 49 -4.73 18.69 10.59
C LYS A 49 -3.97 19.89 11.17
N ALA A 50 -2.67 19.98 10.91
CA ALA A 50 -1.84 21.10 11.33
C ALA A 50 -1.99 22.35 10.43
N GLY A 51 -2.81 22.30 9.39
CA GLY A 51 -3.04 23.42 8.46
C GLY A 51 -1.87 23.71 7.51
N ARG A 52 -0.86 22.83 7.46
CA ARG A 52 0.30 22.96 6.56
C ARG A 52 0.03 22.40 5.17
N PHE A 53 -0.99 21.55 5.04
CA PHE A 53 -1.50 21.05 3.76
C PHE A 53 -3.00 21.34 3.66
N GLN A 54 -3.47 21.89 2.54
CA GLN A 54 -4.89 22.22 2.42
C GLN A 54 -5.71 20.94 2.17
N LEU A 55 -6.86 20.81 2.86
CA LEU A 55 -7.76 19.67 2.65
C LEU A 55 -8.21 19.58 1.19
N GLN A 56 -8.49 20.72 0.55
CA GLN A 56 -8.94 20.74 -0.85
C GLN A 56 -7.87 20.22 -1.81
N ASP A 57 -6.58 20.47 -1.53
CA ASP A 57 -5.49 19.88 -2.30
C ASP A 57 -5.46 18.36 -2.13
N LEU A 58 -5.67 17.85 -0.91
CA LEU A 58 -5.76 16.40 -0.65
C LEU A 58 -6.91 15.78 -1.42
N LEU A 59 -8.10 16.37 -1.34
CA LEU A 59 -9.29 15.89 -2.05
C LEU A 59 -9.06 15.87 -3.56
N GLY A 60 -8.42 16.91 -4.12
CA GLY A 60 -8.07 16.94 -5.54
C GLY A 60 -7.10 15.84 -5.97
N VAL A 61 -6.12 15.48 -5.11
CA VAL A 61 -5.22 14.34 -5.37
C VAL A 61 -5.98 13.02 -5.28
N MET A 62 -6.81 12.85 -4.24
CA MET A 62 -7.59 11.62 -4.02
C MET A 62 -8.62 11.39 -5.13
N ASP A 63 -9.24 12.46 -5.62
CA ASP A 63 -10.19 12.41 -6.74
C ASP A 63 -9.56 11.86 -8.03
N ARG A 64 -8.31 12.24 -8.32
CA ARG A 64 -7.56 11.71 -9.47
C ARG A 64 -7.04 10.30 -9.26
N PHE A 65 -6.70 9.94 -8.01
CA PHE A 65 -6.09 8.66 -7.70
C PHE A 65 -7.10 7.53 -7.55
N LEU A 66 -8.26 7.78 -6.92
CA LEU A 66 -9.26 6.78 -6.60
C LEU A 66 -10.22 6.56 -7.77
N SER A 67 -10.23 5.34 -8.30
CA SER A 67 -11.11 4.95 -9.43
C SER A 67 -12.35 4.17 -8.99
N ARG A 68 -12.29 3.45 -7.86
CA ARG A 68 -13.37 2.59 -7.42
C ARG A 68 -14.43 3.39 -6.66
N PRO A 69 -15.74 3.25 -6.99
CA PRO A 69 -16.80 4.06 -6.36
C PRO A 69 -16.83 3.98 -4.83
N TYR A 70 -16.62 2.79 -4.26
CA TYR A 70 -16.64 2.63 -2.80
C TYR A 70 -15.42 3.28 -2.12
N GLU A 71 -14.25 3.31 -2.78
CA GLU A 71 -13.05 3.98 -2.25
C GLU A 71 -13.20 5.49 -2.34
N ARG A 72 -13.71 5.98 -3.48
CA ARG A 72 -14.06 7.39 -3.67
C ARG A 72 -15.05 7.85 -2.59
N LYS A 73 -16.14 7.13 -2.37
CA LYS A 73 -17.12 7.45 -1.32
C LYS A 73 -16.49 7.44 0.08
N ALA A 74 -15.61 6.48 0.38
CA ALA A 74 -14.95 6.37 1.68
C ALA A 74 -14.04 7.55 2.02
N VAL A 75 -13.47 8.23 1.02
CA VAL A 75 -12.53 9.35 1.21
C VAL A 75 -13.16 10.70 0.89
N LEU A 76 -13.81 10.82 -0.27
CA LEU A 76 -14.36 12.06 -0.81
C LEU A 76 -15.78 12.38 -0.28
N GLY A 77 -16.48 11.41 0.29
CA GLY A 77 -17.89 11.58 0.66
C GLY A 77 -18.83 11.51 -0.55
N GLU A 78 -20.11 11.84 -0.33
CA GLU A 78 -21.12 11.85 -1.41
C GLU A 78 -21.07 13.13 -2.27
N ASP A 79 -20.59 14.23 -1.69
CA ASP A 79 -20.54 15.57 -2.30
C ASP A 79 -19.12 15.96 -2.77
N GLY A 80 -18.12 15.10 -2.55
CA GLY A 80 -16.74 15.36 -2.90
C GLY A 80 -15.99 16.29 -1.93
N GLN A 81 -16.61 16.73 -0.83
CA GLN A 81 -16.02 17.66 0.13
C GLN A 81 -15.25 16.96 1.27
N GLY A 82 -15.18 15.63 1.23
CA GLY A 82 -14.58 14.79 2.25
C GLY A 82 -15.61 13.94 2.95
N SER A 83 -15.23 12.70 3.27
CA SER A 83 -16.08 11.85 4.12
C SER A 83 -16.02 12.29 5.58
N GLU A 84 -17.04 11.92 6.36
CA GLU A 84 -17.05 12.12 7.82
C GLU A 84 -15.78 11.56 8.49
N VAL A 85 -15.29 10.42 8.00
CA VAL A 85 -14.06 9.79 8.50
C VAL A 85 -12.84 10.69 8.25
N LEU A 86 -12.74 11.27 7.05
CA LEU A 86 -11.63 12.16 6.70
C LEU A 86 -11.67 13.46 7.53
N HIS A 87 -12.84 14.05 7.73
CA HIS A 87 -12.99 15.24 8.57
C HIS A 87 -12.56 14.99 10.01
N ARG A 88 -12.95 13.85 10.60
CA ARG A 88 -12.49 13.45 11.93
C ARG A 88 -10.97 13.25 12.01
N LEU A 89 -10.37 12.59 11.02
CA LEU A 89 -8.91 12.39 10.97
C LEU A 89 -8.13 13.71 10.82
N THR A 90 -8.76 14.72 10.22
CA THR A 90 -8.16 16.04 9.96
C THR A 90 -8.59 17.12 10.96
N GLY A 91 -9.36 16.76 11.99
CA GLY A 91 -9.75 17.68 13.08
C GLY A 91 -10.74 18.77 12.69
N ARG A 92 -11.66 18.49 11.74
CA ARG A 92 -12.63 19.45 11.18
C ARG A 92 -14.09 19.14 11.56
N GLU A 93 -14.33 18.75 12.81
CA GLU A 93 -15.69 18.56 13.36
C GLU A 93 -16.39 19.90 13.65
#